data_AF-A0A8C4WVT1-F1
#
_entry.id   AF-A0A8C4WVT1-F1
#
_cell.length_a   1.000
_cell.length_b   1.000
_cell.length_c   1.000
_cell.angle_alpha   90.00
_cell.angle_beta   90.00
_cell.angle_gamma   90.00
#
_symmetry.space_group_name_H-M   'P 1'
#
loop_
_entity.id
_entity.type
_entity.pdbx_description
1 polymer ?
#
loop_
_entity_poly.entity_id
_entity_poly.type
_entity_poly.pdbx_seq_one_letter_code
_entity_poly.pdbx_strand_id
1 'polypeptide(L)'
;MGTNEPPRCSETSWHGAWAAGGQSCIQSRWLRDRAEQLVQETLEITGARRAESEHRLQERECSLYYWRQEFISRGSSLEEEAKQLLNSQLRVQHAQRTCTHPLDVVQQCIEHRAALGGHEAGKKVHSELKRQLETIKTAQDVLHDLEEKLTEQIRCNRAMSRSLDRDLSGKMAALELETQAYNMVLQDSELGQMKQLRENGGRAEGPVNVAEKGGPSLEQWISLCRMHLTGADKELHSSAKLLSMVDQQLMKISADLAKQWLTVKEAFNWRIDEIRHAKGMLEDRVAQVVEEQEACERTITKLIQAKETLQAPLCLVEVRNICISDDARIALHREQQQLMHNKERYGHHSAQCTWYSSKNPIFNISDNSGCLQMITWLAKYT
;
A
#
# COMPACT_ATOMS: atom_id res chain seq x y z
N MET A 1 -92.44 -7.93 -88.48
CA MET A 1 -91.12 -7.60 -89.07
C MET A 1 -91.08 -6.09 -89.26
N GLY A 2 -90.54 -5.36 -88.28
CA GLY A 2 -90.19 -3.95 -88.44
C GLY A 2 -88.68 -3.87 -88.37
N THR A 3 -88.02 -3.84 -89.52
CA THR A 3 -86.59 -3.64 -89.63
C THR A 3 -86.29 -2.20 -89.22
N ASN A 4 -85.78 -2.01 -88.00
CA ASN A 4 -85.12 -0.76 -87.62
C ASN A 4 -83.86 -0.63 -88.49
N GLU A 5 -83.98 0.02 -89.64
CA GLU A 5 -82.81 0.51 -90.36
C GLU A 5 -82.17 1.63 -89.52
N PRO A 6 -80.85 1.56 -89.25
CA PRO A 6 -80.17 2.62 -88.54
C PRO A 6 -80.21 3.91 -89.37
N PRO A 7 -80.30 5.09 -88.72
CA PRO A 7 -80.43 6.37 -89.41
C PRO A 7 -79.27 6.60 -90.38
N ARG A 8 -79.57 6.97 -91.64
CA ARG A 8 -78.55 7.38 -92.63
C ARG A 8 -77.95 8.73 -92.23
N CYS A 9 -76.84 8.70 -91.50
CA CYS A 9 -76.03 9.89 -91.24
C CYS A 9 -75.44 10.44 -92.55
N SER A 10 -75.35 11.77 -92.67
CA SER A 10 -74.71 12.44 -93.82
C SER A 10 -73.19 12.24 -93.82
N GLU A 11 -72.56 12.23 -94.99
CA GLU A 11 -71.11 11.99 -95.16
C GLU A 11 -70.24 12.95 -94.32
N THR A 12 -70.65 14.22 -94.22
CA THR A 12 -70.02 15.22 -93.33
C THR A 12 -70.23 14.94 -91.83
N SER A 13 -71.36 14.35 -91.43
CA SER A 13 -71.61 13.91 -90.04
C SER A 13 -70.77 12.68 -89.66
N TRP A 14 -70.58 11.74 -90.60
CA TRP A 14 -69.69 10.59 -90.43
C TRP A 14 -68.22 11.00 -90.28
N HIS A 15 -67.74 11.91 -91.13
CA HIS A 15 -66.37 12.42 -91.04
C HIS A 15 -66.12 13.20 -89.74
N GLY A 16 -67.10 13.99 -89.27
CA GLY A 16 -67.01 14.70 -87.99
C GLY A 16 -66.99 13.76 -86.78
N ALA A 17 -67.85 12.73 -86.75
CA ALA A 17 -67.88 11.73 -85.67
C ALA A 17 -66.63 10.83 -85.66
N TRP A 18 -66.10 10.48 -86.83
CA TRP A 18 -64.86 9.71 -86.96
C TRP A 18 -63.64 10.54 -86.52
N ALA A 19 -63.58 11.83 -86.88
CA ALA A 19 -62.55 12.74 -86.41
C ALA A 19 -62.61 12.96 -84.88
N ALA A 20 -63.82 13.14 -84.31
CA ALA A 20 -64.02 13.26 -82.87
C ALA A 20 -63.67 11.96 -82.11
N GLY A 21 -64.03 10.80 -82.65
CA GLY A 21 -63.64 9.49 -82.11
C GLY A 21 -62.14 9.23 -82.20
N GLY A 22 -61.49 9.64 -83.30
CA GLY A 22 -60.04 9.63 -83.46
C GLY A 22 -59.33 10.51 -82.42
N GLN A 23 -59.82 11.73 -82.23
CA GLN A 23 -59.31 12.66 -81.21
C GLN A 23 -59.48 12.10 -79.79
N SER A 24 -60.64 11.51 -79.48
CA SER A 24 -60.90 10.86 -78.19
C SER A 24 -60.00 9.63 -77.95
N CYS A 25 -59.70 8.86 -78.99
CA CYS A 25 -58.78 7.72 -78.90
C CYS A 25 -57.34 8.17 -78.66
N ILE A 26 -56.88 9.22 -79.35
CA ILE A 26 -55.56 9.83 -79.14
C ILE A 26 -55.45 10.38 -77.71
N GLN A 27 -56.48 11.08 -77.22
CA GLN A 27 -56.52 11.62 -75.86
C GLN A 27 -56.54 10.49 -74.81
N SER A 28 -57.28 9.41 -75.04
CA SER A 28 -57.28 8.23 -74.16
C SER A 28 -55.94 7.50 -74.12
N ARG A 29 -55.26 7.37 -75.28
CA ARG A 29 -53.91 6.79 -75.35
C ARG A 29 -52.91 7.67 -74.61
N TRP A 30 -52.92 8.97 -74.84
CA TRP A 30 -52.05 9.92 -74.11
C TRP A 30 -52.27 9.87 -72.59
N LEU A 31 -53.53 9.80 -72.14
CA LEU A 31 -53.85 9.66 -70.72
C LEU A 31 -53.31 8.36 -70.12
N ARG A 32 -53.38 7.25 -70.88
CA ARG A 32 -52.85 5.96 -70.47
C ARG A 32 -51.33 5.97 -70.39
N ASP A 33 -50.66 6.44 -71.44
CA ASP A 33 -49.20 6.53 -71.48
C ASP A 33 -48.69 7.45 -70.35
N ARG A 34 -49.39 8.56 -70.09
CA ARG A 34 -49.08 9.46 -68.98
C ARG A 34 -49.33 8.80 -67.61
N ALA A 35 -50.39 8.02 -67.47
CA ALA A 35 -50.67 7.28 -66.24
C ALA A 35 -49.62 6.19 -65.99
N GLU A 36 -49.21 5.44 -67.01
CA GLU A 36 -48.12 4.45 -66.92
C GLU A 36 -46.79 5.10 -66.56
N GLN A 37 -46.46 6.25 -67.17
CA GLN A 37 -45.29 7.03 -66.80
C GLN A 37 -45.34 7.49 -65.33
N LEU A 38 -46.49 7.99 -64.86
CA LEU A 38 -46.66 8.40 -63.47
C LEU A 38 -46.52 7.21 -62.50
N VAL A 39 -47.04 6.03 -62.86
CA VAL A 39 -46.86 4.80 -62.07
C VAL A 39 -45.38 4.47 -61.97
N GLN A 40 -44.65 4.49 -63.09
CA GLN A 40 -43.22 4.18 -63.11
C GLN A 40 -42.39 5.18 -62.30
N GLU A 41 -42.60 6.49 -62.52
CA GLU A 41 -41.95 7.56 -61.74
C GLU A 41 -42.22 7.39 -60.24
N THR A 42 -43.46 7.04 -59.88
CA THR A 42 -43.84 6.82 -58.48
C THR A 42 -43.15 5.57 -57.90
N LEU A 43 -43.09 4.47 -58.64
CA LEU A 43 -42.41 3.24 -58.21
C LEU A 43 -40.91 3.46 -58.02
N GLU A 44 -40.26 4.19 -58.92
CA GLU A 44 -38.84 4.53 -58.81
C GLU A 44 -38.56 5.42 -57.60
N ILE A 45 -39.33 6.50 -57.42
CA ILE A 45 -39.18 7.42 -56.29
C ILE A 45 -39.47 6.70 -54.97
N THR A 46 -40.51 5.88 -54.91
CA THR A 46 -40.88 5.15 -53.69
C THR A 46 -39.89 4.03 -53.37
N GLY A 47 -39.39 3.31 -54.38
CA GLY A 47 -38.33 2.31 -54.22
C GLY A 47 -37.03 2.93 -53.72
N ALA A 48 -36.60 4.05 -54.31
CA ALA A 48 -35.39 4.76 -53.88
C ALA A 48 -35.52 5.28 -52.44
N ARG A 49 -36.66 5.89 -52.08
CA ARG A 49 -36.91 6.38 -50.72
C ARG A 49 -36.96 5.25 -49.70
N ARG A 50 -37.54 4.09 -50.08
CA ARG A 50 -37.56 2.90 -49.24
C ARG A 50 -36.14 2.38 -48.98
N ALA A 51 -35.35 2.21 -50.03
CA ALA A 51 -33.96 1.75 -49.91
C ALA A 51 -33.12 2.72 -49.06
N GLU A 52 -33.28 4.03 -49.23
CA GLU A 52 -32.63 5.03 -48.39
C GLU A 52 -33.06 4.92 -46.92
N SER A 53 -34.34 4.70 -46.65
CA SER A 53 -34.85 4.51 -45.29
C SER A 53 -34.30 3.23 -44.64
N GLU A 54 -34.30 2.11 -45.37
CA GLU A 54 -33.74 0.83 -44.92
C GLU A 54 -32.24 0.96 -44.60
N HIS A 55 -31.48 1.65 -45.48
CA HIS A 55 -30.07 1.92 -45.25
C HIS A 55 -29.83 2.75 -43.97
N ARG A 56 -30.61 3.83 -43.77
CA ARG A 56 -30.49 4.68 -42.57
C ARG A 56 -30.83 3.93 -41.28
N LEU A 57 -31.81 3.01 -41.31
CA LEU A 57 -32.12 2.13 -40.18
C LEU A 57 -30.96 1.19 -39.89
N GLN A 58 -30.39 0.56 -40.93
CA GLN A 58 -29.24 -0.34 -40.80
C GLN A 58 -28.01 0.37 -40.23
N GLU A 59 -27.70 1.60 -40.66
CA GLU A 59 -26.59 2.40 -40.10
C GLU A 59 -26.79 2.71 -38.61
N ARG A 60 -28.02 3.00 -38.20
CA ARG A 60 -28.37 3.26 -36.79
C ARG A 60 -28.23 2.00 -35.94
N GLU A 61 -28.74 0.87 -36.43
CA GLU A 61 -28.60 -0.42 -35.76
C GLU A 61 -27.12 -0.79 -35.57
N CYS A 62 -26.31 -0.69 -36.64
CA CYS A 62 -24.86 -0.90 -36.57
C CYS A 62 -24.20 0.02 -35.54
N SER A 63 -24.58 1.31 -35.53
CA SER A 63 -24.04 2.29 -34.59
C SER A 63 -24.41 1.96 -33.14
N LEU A 64 -25.66 1.63 -32.86
CA LEU A 64 -26.13 1.24 -31.53
C LEU A 64 -25.45 -0.03 -31.04
N TYR A 65 -25.24 -1.01 -31.92
CA TYR A 65 -24.51 -2.22 -31.60
C TYR A 65 -23.04 -1.93 -31.23
N TYR A 66 -22.36 -1.04 -31.99
CA TYR A 66 -21.02 -0.59 -31.65
C TYR A 66 -20.97 0.01 -30.24
N TRP A 67 -21.84 0.99 -29.94
CA TRP A 67 -21.86 1.62 -28.62
C TRP A 67 -22.16 0.62 -27.49
N ARG A 68 -23.08 -0.32 -27.72
CA ARG A 68 -23.36 -1.42 -26.78
C ARG A 68 -22.09 -2.19 -26.44
N GLN A 69 -21.34 -2.63 -27.45
CA GLN A 69 -20.10 -3.39 -27.23
C GLN A 69 -19.05 -2.57 -26.48
N GLU A 70 -18.88 -1.29 -26.84
CA GLU A 70 -17.94 -0.40 -26.19
C GLU A 70 -18.27 -0.19 -24.70
N PHE A 71 -19.55 -0.04 -24.36
CA PHE A 71 -20.04 0.11 -22.98
C PHE A 71 -19.85 -1.16 -22.16
N ILE A 72 -20.23 -2.33 -22.70
CA ILE A 72 -20.05 -3.62 -22.02
C ILE A 72 -18.57 -3.89 -21.76
N SER A 73 -17.72 -3.66 -22.77
CA SER A 73 -16.27 -3.88 -22.68
C SER A 73 -15.63 -3.04 -21.57
N ARG A 74 -15.92 -1.74 -21.52
CA ARG A 74 -15.37 -0.84 -20.49
C ARG A 74 -16.00 -1.04 -19.12
N GLY A 75 -17.29 -1.39 -19.06
CA GLY A 75 -17.96 -1.79 -17.83
C GLY A 75 -17.27 -2.99 -17.20
N SER A 76 -17.06 -4.07 -17.97
CA SER A 76 -16.33 -5.25 -17.54
C SER A 76 -14.87 -4.93 -17.14
N SER A 77 -14.20 -4.05 -17.87
CA SER A 77 -12.82 -3.64 -17.54
C SER A 77 -12.76 -2.90 -16.20
N LEU A 78 -13.70 -1.99 -15.93
CA LEU A 78 -13.78 -1.26 -14.66
C LEU A 78 -14.03 -2.19 -13.47
N GLU A 79 -14.87 -3.20 -13.66
CA GLU A 79 -15.11 -4.23 -12.63
C GLU A 79 -13.87 -5.07 -12.36
N GLU A 80 -13.14 -5.47 -13.40
CA GLU A 80 -11.91 -6.25 -13.24
C GLU A 80 -10.81 -5.44 -12.55
N GLU A 81 -10.59 -4.19 -12.96
CA GLU A 81 -9.68 -3.26 -12.27
C GLU A 81 -10.10 -3.05 -10.81
N ALA A 82 -11.40 -2.94 -10.51
CA ALA A 82 -11.86 -2.82 -9.13
C ALA A 82 -11.51 -4.07 -8.28
N LYS A 83 -11.50 -5.28 -8.86
CA LYS A 83 -11.03 -6.49 -8.16
C LYS A 83 -9.52 -6.47 -7.93
N GLN A 84 -8.74 -6.00 -8.92
CA GLN A 84 -7.29 -5.86 -8.76
C GLN A 84 -6.93 -4.85 -7.67
N LEU A 85 -7.62 -3.69 -7.65
CA LEU A 85 -7.48 -2.68 -6.60
C LEU A 85 -7.82 -3.26 -5.21
N LEU A 86 -8.87 -4.08 -5.11
CA LEU A 86 -9.23 -4.77 -3.86
C LEU A 86 -8.13 -5.73 -3.39
N ASN A 87 -7.52 -6.49 -4.29
CA ASN A 87 -6.39 -7.35 -3.94
C ASN A 87 -5.21 -6.51 -3.40
N SER A 88 -4.87 -5.41 -4.07
CA SER A 88 -3.84 -4.48 -3.61
C SER A 88 -4.19 -3.83 -2.28
N GLN A 89 -5.46 -3.52 -2.01
CA GLN A 89 -5.92 -3.04 -0.71
C GLN A 89 -5.66 -4.06 0.40
N LEU A 90 -5.97 -5.34 0.16
CA LEU A 90 -5.69 -6.41 1.12
C LEU A 90 -4.18 -6.55 1.39
N ARG A 91 -3.34 -6.40 0.36
CA ARG A 91 -1.88 -6.39 0.51
C ARG A 91 -1.41 -5.22 1.40
N VAL A 92 -1.95 -4.03 1.19
CA VAL A 92 -1.63 -2.84 2.00
C VAL A 92 -2.08 -3.02 3.45
N GLN A 93 -3.30 -3.49 3.69
CA GLN A 93 -3.81 -3.79 5.04
C GLN A 93 -2.96 -4.85 5.76
N HIS A 94 -2.52 -5.88 5.03
CA HIS A 94 -1.61 -6.88 5.58
C HIS A 94 -0.26 -6.27 5.98
N ALA A 95 0.30 -5.39 5.15
CA ALA A 95 1.55 -4.68 5.45
C ALA A 95 1.39 -3.77 6.70
N GLN A 96 0.27 -3.07 6.85
CA GLN A 96 -0.02 -2.25 8.03
C GLN A 96 -0.02 -3.10 9.31
N ARG A 97 -0.75 -4.22 9.32
CA ARG A 97 -0.82 -5.15 10.47
C ARG A 97 0.56 -5.71 10.83
N THR A 98 1.38 -6.00 9.82
CA THR A 98 2.74 -6.49 10.01
C THR A 98 3.65 -5.45 10.67
N CYS A 99 3.37 -4.15 10.51
CA CYS A 99 4.13 -3.08 11.14
C CYS A 99 3.76 -2.83 12.62
N THR A 100 2.59 -3.28 13.08
CA THR A 100 2.10 -3.04 14.45
C THR A 100 3.02 -3.66 15.51
N HIS A 101 3.33 -4.94 15.39
CA HIS A 101 4.15 -5.62 16.41
C HIS A 101 5.59 -5.07 16.50
N PRO A 102 6.31 -4.85 15.39
CA PRO A 102 7.62 -4.18 15.43
C PRO A 102 7.59 -2.79 16.08
N LEU A 103 6.51 -2.01 15.89
CA LEU A 103 6.37 -0.71 16.53
C LEU A 103 6.34 -0.84 18.05
N ASP A 104 5.52 -1.75 18.58
CA ASP A 104 5.39 -2.00 20.02
C ASP A 104 6.72 -2.45 20.64
N VAL A 105 7.42 -3.36 19.96
CA VAL A 105 8.73 -3.86 20.40
C VAL A 105 9.75 -2.72 20.46
N VAL A 106 9.82 -1.87 19.43
CA VAL A 106 10.76 -0.74 19.41
C VAL A 106 10.43 0.26 20.52
N GLN A 107 9.15 0.54 20.75
CA GLN A 107 8.71 1.43 21.82
C GLN A 107 9.11 0.89 23.20
N GLN A 108 8.84 -0.39 23.49
CA GLN A 108 9.27 -1.03 24.73
C GLN A 108 10.79 -0.99 24.90
N CYS A 109 11.55 -1.26 23.83
CA CYS A 109 13.02 -1.17 23.87
C CYS A 109 13.50 0.24 24.24
N ILE A 110 12.86 1.29 23.73
CA ILE A 110 13.19 2.69 24.06
C ILE A 110 12.88 2.98 25.54
N GLU A 111 11.71 2.54 26.03
CA GLU A 111 11.26 2.75 27.42
C GLU A 111 12.20 2.05 28.41
N HIS A 112 12.51 0.78 28.17
CA HIS A 112 13.45 0.02 29.00
C HIS A 112 14.83 0.69 29.04
N ARG A 113 15.34 1.18 27.90
CA ARG A 113 16.63 1.86 27.87
C ARG A 113 16.61 3.22 28.55
N ALA A 114 15.49 3.95 28.49
CA ALA A 114 15.34 5.21 29.21
C ALA A 114 15.39 5.00 30.73
N ALA A 115 14.83 3.89 31.23
CA ALA A 115 14.86 3.53 32.65
C ALA A 115 16.27 3.18 33.18
N LEU A 116 17.20 2.76 32.31
CA LEU A 116 18.57 2.39 32.71
C LEU A 116 19.49 3.59 33.04
N GLY A 117 19.01 4.82 32.86
CA GLY A 117 19.81 6.03 33.02
C GLY A 117 20.73 6.26 31.83
N GLY A 118 20.76 7.49 31.33
CA GLY A 118 21.45 7.87 30.08
C GLY A 118 22.96 7.73 30.15
N HIS A 119 23.48 6.51 29.98
CA HIS A 119 24.90 6.28 29.79
C HIS A 119 25.31 6.70 28.38
N GLU A 120 26.37 7.52 28.27
CA GLU A 120 26.85 8.07 27.00
C GLU A 120 27.11 7.00 25.93
N ALA A 121 27.66 5.86 26.37
CA ALA A 121 27.95 4.70 25.53
C ALA A 121 26.70 3.96 24.99
N GLY A 122 25.49 4.25 25.48
CA GLY A 122 24.23 3.70 24.97
C GLY A 122 23.51 4.58 23.94
N LYS A 123 24.02 5.80 23.66
CA LYS A 123 23.35 6.82 22.85
C LYS A 123 23.12 6.40 21.41
N LYS A 124 24.06 5.67 20.80
CA LYS A 124 23.94 5.23 19.40
C LYS A 124 22.75 4.30 19.22
N VAL A 125 22.66 3.22 20.00
CA VAL A 125 21.50 2.30 19.98
C VAL A 125 20.18 3.04 20.22
N HIS A 126 20.15 3.96 21.19
CA HIS A 126 18.94 4.74 21.49
C HIS A 126 18.51 5.63 20.31
N SER A 127 19.48 6.31 19.66
CA SER A 127 19.21 7.13 18.48
C SER A 127 18.69 6.30 17.30
N GLU A 128 19.26 5.12 17.07
CA GLU A 128 18.83 4.24 15.98
C GLU A 128 17.45 3.60 16.24
N LEU A 129 17.12 3.27 17.50
CA LEU A 129 15.79 2.83 17.89
C LEU A 129 14.73 3.93 17.67
N LYS A 130 15.04 5.19 18.04
CA LYS A 130 14.13 6.32 17.74
C LYS A 130 13.91 6.50 16.24
N ARG A 131 14.99 6.44 15.45
CA ARG A 131 14.88 6.49 13.99
C ARG A 131 14.08 5.32 13.42
N GLN A 132 14.19 4.13 14.02
CA GLN A 132 13.37 2.97 13.66
C GLN A 132 11.89 3.19 13.97
N LEU A 133 11.57 3.75 15.13
CA LEU A 133 10.20 4.11 15.50
C LEU A 133 9.60 5.10 14.49
N GLU A 134 10.33 6.16 14.13
CA GLU A 134 9.91 7.15 13.15
C GLU A 134 9.73 6.54 11.75
N THR A 135 10.63 5.64 11.34
CA THR A 135 10.55 4.95 10.04
C THR A 135 9.30 4.07 9.98
N ILE A 136 9.01 3.31 11.04
CA ILE A 136 7.81 2.46 11.12
C ILE A 136 6.53 3.31 11.11
N LYS A 137 6.49 4.41 11.87
CA LYS A 137 5.33 5.33 11.87
C LYS A 137 5.09 5.95 10.50
N THR A 138 6.15 6.46 9.87
CA THR A 138 6.07 7.03 8.51
C THR A 138 5.58 5.97 7.51
N ALA A 139 6.03 4.71 7.64
CA ALA A 139 5.53 3.62 6.82
C ALA A 139 4.03 3.36 7.06
N GLN A 140 3.55 3.37 8.31
CA GLN A 140 2.13 3.22 8.63
C GLN A 140 1.28 4.35 8.05
N ASP A 141 1.75 5.61 8.15
CA ASP A 141 1.06 6.77 7.59
C ASP A 141 0.93 6.65 6.06
N VAL A 142 2.02 6.31 5.37
CA VAL A 142 1.99 6.10 3.91
C VAL A 142 1.07 4.94 3.52
N LEU A 143 1.08 3.84 4.27
CA LEU A 143 0.18 2.71 4.01
C LEU A 143 -1.29 3.08 4.26
N HIS A 144 -1.57 3.93 5.24
CA HIS A 144 -2.92 4.43 5.51
C HIS A 144 -3.42 5.31 4.36
N ASP A 145 -2.61 6.28 3.91
CA ASP A 145 -2.93 7.14 2.76
C ASP A 145 -3.18 6.32 1.47
N LEU A 146 -2.42 5.25 1.26
CA LEU A 146 -2.60 4.35 0.12
C LEU A 146 -3.92 3.58 0.20
N GLU A 147 -4.30 3.11 1.39
CA GLU A 147 -5.56 2.43 1.61
C GLU A 147 -6.76 3.34 1.34
N GLU A 148 -6.72 4.60 1.78
CA GLU A 148 -7.76 5.58 1.50
C GLU A 148 -7.90 5.83 -0.01
N LYS A 149 -6.77 6.03 -0.70
CA LYS A 149 -6.74 6.21 -2.16
C LYS A 149 -7.29 5.00 -2.91
N LEU A 150 -6.94 3.79 -2.47
CA LEU A 150 -7.47 2.54 -3.04
C LEU A 150 -8.98 2.42 -2.83
N THR A 151 -9.45 2.73 -1.62
CA THR A 151 -10.88 2.70 -1.28
C THR A 151 -11.68 3.64 -2.17
N GLU A 152 -11.18 4.86 -2.35
CA GLU A 152 -11.84 5.86 -3.19
C GLU A 152 -11.81 5.48 -4.67
N GLN A 153 -10.69 4.98 -5.20
CA GLN A 153 -10.63 4.53 -6.60
C GLN A 153 -11.56 3.35 -6.87
N ILE A 154 -11.67 2.39 -5.94
CA ILE A 154 -12.65 1.28 -6.04
C ILE A 154 -14.08 1.85 -6.10
N ARG A 155 -14.38 2.85 -5.27
CA ARG A 155 -15.69 3.52 -5.24
C ARG A 155 -15.97 4.21 -6.59
N CYS A 156 -15.00 4.94 -7.14
CA CYS A 156 -15.10 5.60 -8.44
C CYS A 156 -15.33 4.60 -9.58
N ASN A 157 -14.53 3.53 -9.67
CA ASN A 157 -14.70 2.50 -10.70
C ASN A 157 -16.10 1.87 -10.66
N ARG A 158 -16.58 1.49 -9.47
CA ARG A 158 -17.94 0.93 -9.29
C ARG A 158 -19.04 1.95 -9.56
N ALA A 159 -18.81 3.22 -9.30
CA ALA A 159 -19.77 4.27 -9.64
C ALA A 159 -19.85 4.47 -11.17
N MET A 160 -18.71 4.46 -11.84
CA MET A 160 -18.61 4.60 -13.29
C MET A 160 -19.20 3.38 -14.00
N SER A 161 -18.91 2.14 -13.57
CA SER A 161 -19.50 0.94 -14.20
C SER A 161 -21.03 0.95 -14.06
N ARG A 162 -21.57 1.24 -12.87
CA ARG A 162 -23.03 1.41 -12.67
C ARG A 162 -23.63 2.57 -13.48
N SER A 163 -22.84 3.59 -13.82
CA SER A 163 -23.28 4.67 -14.71
C SER A 163 -23.35 4.20 -16.15
N LEU A 164 -22.36 3.43 -16.61
CA LEU A 164 -22.37 2.79 -17.92
C LEU A 164 -23.54 1.81 -18.05
N ASP A 165 -23.81 0.97 -17.04
CA ASP A 165 -24.90 -0.01 -17.08
C ASP A 165 -26.28 0.65 -17.19
N ARG A 166 -26.50 1.72 -16.42
CA ARG A 166 -27.77 2.48 -16.48
C ARG A 166 -27.96 3.11 -17.85
N ASP A 167 -26.92 3.72 -18.39
CA ASP A 167 -26.97 4.36 -19.69
C ASP A 167 -27.12 3.33 -20.83
N LEU A 168 -26.47 2.16 -20.70
CA LEU A 168 -26.61 1.04 -21.61
C LEU A 168 -28.04 0.49 -21.62
N SER A 169 -28.70 0.35 -20.46
CA SER A 169 -30.09 -0.14 -20.40
C SER A 169 -31.05 0.71 -21.23
N GLY A 170 -30.94 2.03 -21.19
CA GLY A 170 -31.75 2.92 -22.03
C GLY A 170 -31.44 2.76 -23.53
N LYS A 171 -30.16 2.55 -23.87
CA LYS A 171 -29.72 2.32 -25.25
C LYS A 171 -30.15 0.96 -25.79
N MET A 172 -30.23 -0.06 -24.94
CA MET A 172 -30.72 -1.39 -25.30
C MET A 172 -32.20 -1.34 -25.71
N ALA A 173 -33.03 -0.61 -24.96
CA ALA A 173 -34.43 -0.41 -25.34
C ALA A 173 -34.56 0.31 -26.70
N ALA A 174 -33.69 1.29 -26.98
CA ALA A 174 -33.66 1.95 -28.28
C ALA A 174 -33.23 1.00 -29.42
N LEU A 175 -32.22 0.16 -29.18
CA LEU A 175 -31.78 -0.86 -30.14
C LEU A 175 -32.91 -1.87 -30.43
N GLU A 176 -33.63 -2.33 -29.42
CA GLU A 176 -34.77 -3.24 -29.60
C GLU A 176 -35.86 -2.63 -30.49
N LEU A 177 -36.18 -1.36 -30.29
CA LEU A 177 -37.17 -0.65 -31.13
C LEU A 177 -36.68 -0.49 -32.57
N GLU A 178 -35.42 -0.14 -32.79
CA GLU A 178 -34.83 0.00 -34.14
C GLU A 178 -34.76 -1.36 -34.85
N THR A 179 -34.34 -2.42 -34.16
CA THR A 179 -34.34 -3.80 -34.71
C THR A 179 -35.76 -4.28 -35.01
N GLN A 180 -36.75 -3.96 -34.17
CA GLN A 180 -38.15 -4.27 -34.48
C GLN A 180 -38.63 -3.50 -35.73
N ALA A 181 -38.34 -2.21 -35.82
CA ALA A 181 -38.71 -1.37 -36.96
C ALA A 181 -38.05 -1.84 -38.27
N TYR A 182 -36.78 -2.26 -38.22
CA TYR A 182 -36.07 -2.83 -39.36
C TYR A 182 -36.69 -4.15 -39.83
N ASN A 183 -37.10 -5.00 -38.89
CA ASN A 183 -37.70 -6.31 -39.19
C ASN A 183 -39.22 -6.25 -39.48
N MET A 184 -39.84 -5.07 -39.39
CA MET A 184 -41.27 -4.91 -39.67
C MET A 184 -41.55 -5.11 -41.16
N VAL A 185 -42.27 -6.20 -41.47
CA VAL A 185 -42.87 -6.44 -42.78
C VAL A 185 -44.38 -6.34 -42.62
N LEU A 186 -45.01 -5.40 -43.32
CA LEU A 186 -46.47 -5.25 -43.32
C LEU A 186 -47.12 -6.53 -43.84
N GLN A 187 -47.90 -7.21 -42.99
CA GLN A 187 -48.75 -8.32 -43.45
C GLN A 187 -50.04 -7.79 -44.09
N ASP A 188 -50.65 -8.56 -45.00
CA ASP A 188 -51.85 -8.15 -45.74
C ASP A 188 -53.03 -7.76 -44.84
N SER A 189 -53.16 -8.41 -43.68
CA SER A 189 -54.13 -8.09 -42.62
C SER A 189 -53.92 -6.70 -42.01
N GLU A 190 -52.68 -6.34 -41.70
CA GLU A 190 -52.30 -5.08 -41.07
C GLU A 190 -52.39 -3.92 -42.06
N LEU A 191 -52.06 -4.18 -43.33
CA LEU A 191 -52.26 -3.25 -44.43
C LEU A 191 -53.75 -2.91 -44.60
N GLY A 192 -54.64 -3.92 -44.47
CA GLY A 192 -56.08 -3.73 -44.49
C GLY A 192 -56.59 -2.83 -43.36
N GLN A 193 -56.11 -3.07 -42.13
CA GLN A 193 -56.45 -2.24 -40.96
C GLN A 193 -55.94 -0.79 -41.09
N MET A 194 -54.71 -0.61 -41.57
CA MET A 194 -54.13 0.72 -41.79
C MET A 194 -54.84 1.50 -42.91
N LYS A 195 -55.31 0.80 -43.96
CA LYS A 195 -56.15 1.42 -45.00
C LYS A 195 -57.49 1.87 -44.42
N GLN A 196 -58.18 1.01 -43.67
CA GLN A 196 -59.45 1.35 -43.01
C GLN A 196 -59.32 2.52 -42.03
N LEU A 197 -58.23 2.56 -41.24
CA LEU A 197 -57.92 3.68 -40.35
C LEU A 197 -57.78 5.00 -41.11
N ARG A 198 -57.04 5.01 -42.24
CA ARG A 198 -56.86 6.21 -43.06
C ARG A 198 -58.13 6.63 -43.79
N GLU A 199 -58.93 5.68 -44.28
CA GLU A 199 -60.21 5.92 -44.95
C GLU A 199 -61.25 6.52 -43.98
N ASN A 200 -61.24 6.10 -42.72
CA ASN A 200 -62.09 6.63 -41.65
C ASN A 200 -61.62 7.99 -41.10
N GLY A 201 -60.66 8.66 -41.77
CA GLY A 201 -60.09 9.94 -41.35
C GLY A 201 -59.14 9.85 -40.15
N GLY A 202 -58.84 8.65 -39.67
CA GLY A 202 -57.82 8.40 -38.66
C GLY A 202 -56.44 8.71 -39.23
N ARG A 203 -55.75 9.67 -38.61
CA ARG A 203 -54.31 9.83 -38.80
C ARG A 203 -53.61 8.91 -37.80
N ALA A 204 -52.62 8.16 -38.27
CA ALA A 204 -51.54 7.75 -37.37
C ALA A 204 -51.04 9.03 -36.71
N GLU A 205 -50.93 9.06 -35.38
CA GLU A 205 -50.31 10.18 -34.68
C GLU A 205 -48.98 10.46 -35.40
N GLY A 206 -48.84 11.68 -35.94
CA GLY A 206 -47.63 12.06 -36.66
C GLY A 206 -46.41 11.83 -35.78
N PRO A 207 -45.19 11.80 -36.36
CA PRO A 207 -43.98 11.64 -35.55
C PRO A 207 -44.08 12.63 -34.40
N VAL A 208 -44.23 12.12 -33.17
CA VAL A 208 -44.25 12.95 -31.97
C VAL A 208 -42.98 13.78 -32.08
N ASN A 209 -43.12 15.10 -32.14
CA ASN A 209 -41.96 15.99 -32.19
C ASN A 209 -41.12 15.66 -30.96
N VAL A 210 -40.05 14.88 -31.15
CA VAL A 210 -39.18 14.44 -30.05
C VAL A 210 -38.55 15.67 -29.35
N ALA A 211 -38.49 16.79 -30.06
CA ALA A 211 -38.16 18.12 -29.55
C ALA A 211 -39.11 18.62 -28.43
N GLU A 212 -40.42 18.32 -28.49
CA GLU A 212 -41.38 18.73 -27.45
C GLU A 212 -41.31 17.85 -26.19
N LYS A 213 -40.67 16.67 -26.27
CA LYS A 213 -40.46 15.75 -25.13
C LYS A 213 -39.05 15.82 -24.51
N GLY A 214 -38.20 16.73 -24.97
CA GLY A 214 -36.90 17.00 -24.34
C GLY A 214 -35.83 15.92 -24.53
N GLY A 215 -35.94 15.06 -25.55
CA GLY A 215 -34.90 14.07 -25.87
C GLY A 215 -33.64 14.71 -26.46
N PRO A 216 -32.43 14.13 -26.24
CA PRO A 216 -31.20 14.67 -26.81
C PRO A 216 -31.20 14.53 -28.34
N SER A 217 -30.67 15.55 -29.03
CA SER A 217 -30.29 15.45 -30.45
C SER A 217 -29.31 14.30 -30.68
N LEU A 218 -29.22 13.77 -31.90
CA LEU A 218 -28.27 12.72 -32.26
C LEU A 218 -26.81 13.11 -31.91
N GLU A 219 -26.43 14.35 -32.19
CA GLU A 219 -25.10 14.87 -31.84
C GLU A 219 -24.88 14.88 -30.33
N GLN A 220 -25.91 15.26 -29.56
CA GLN A 220 -25.88 15.26 -28.10
C GLN A 220 -25.78 13.83 -27.56
N TRP A 221 -26.51 12.88 -28.15
CA TRP A 221 -26.45 11.47 -27.77
C TRP A 221 -25.06 10.87 -27.99
N ILE A 222 -24.45 11.11 -29.17
CA ILE A 222 -23.08 10.66 -29.47
C ILE A 222 -22.08 11.30 -28.51
N SER A 223 -22.23 12.60 -28.23
CA SER A 223 -21.40 13.33 -27.28
C SER A 223 -21.47 12.73 -25.87
N LEU A 224 -22.68 12.40 -25.39
CA LEU A 224 -22.88 11.76 -24.08
C LEU A 224 -22.23 10.37 -24.04
N CYS A 225 -22.37 9.56 -25.09
CA CYS A 225 -21.70 8.27 -25.18
C CYS A 225 -20.18 8.43 -25.06
N ARG A 226 -19.60 9.34 -25.84
CA ARG A 226 -18.15 9.63 -25.81
C ARG A 226 -17.70 10.12 -24.45
N MET A 227 -18.48 10.98 -23.81
CA MET A 227 -18.19 11.50 -22.47
C MET A 227 -18.10 10.36 -21.44
N HIS A 228 -19.08 9.44 -21.45
CA HIS A 228 -19.08 8.27 -20.56
C HIS A 228 -17.89 7.34 -20.82
N LEU A 229 -17.57 7.04 -22.08
CA LEU A 229 -16.40 6.22 -22.42
C LEU A 229 -15.09 6.88 -21.99
N THR A 230 -14.94 8.18 -22.26
CA THR A 230 -13.76 8.96 -21.85
C THR A 230 -13.64 9.00 -20.32
N GLY A 231 -14.77 9.07 -19.60
CA GLY A 231 -14.82 8.97 -18.15
C GLY A 231 -14.32 7.59 -17.67
N ALA A 232 -14.81 6.51 -18.28
CA ALA A 232 -14.35 5.16 -17.97
C ALA A 232 -12.85 4.98 -18.23
N ASP A 233 -12.34 5.44 -19.37
CA ASP A 233 -10.93 5.33 -19.73
C ASP A 233 -10.04 6.13 -18.74
N LYS A 234 -10.52 7.27 -18.23
CA LYS A 234 -9.83 8.02 -17.18
C LYS A 234 -9.74 7.24 -15.87
N GLU A 235 -10.83 6.61 -15.43
CA GLU A 235 -10.83 5.81 -14.21
C GLU A 235 -9.94 4.56 -14.33
N LEU A 236 -9.93 3.91 -15.49
CA LEU A 236 -9.01 2.80 -15.80
C LEU A 236 -7.54 3.26 -15.73
N HIS A 237 -7.22 4.40 -16.33
CA HIS A 237 -5.88 4.96 -16.29
C HIS A 237 -5.45 5.33 -14.85
N SER A 238 -6.34 5.95 -14.08
CA SER A 238 -6.10 6.27 -12.67
C SER A 238 -5.87 5.00 -11.83
N SER A 239 -6.62 3.93 -12.10
CA SER A 239 -6.46 2.62 -11.44
C SER A 239 -5.09 2.01 -11.72
N ALA A 240 -4.68 1.95 -12.98
CA ALA A 240 -3.37 1.41 -13.38
C ALA A 240 -2.21 2.22 -12.75
N LYS A 241 -2.33 3.55 -12.75
CA LYS A 241 -1.34 4.44 -12.10
C LYS A 241 -1.27 4.20 -10.59
N LEU A 242 -2.42 4.05 -9.93
CA LEU A 242 -2.49 3.79 -8.49
C LEU A 242 -1.88 2.44 -8.13
N LEU A 243 -2.15 1.38 -8.89
CA LEU A 243 -1.54 0.06 -8.70
C LEU A 243 -0.01 0.13 -8.79
N SER A 244 0.52 0.79 -9.83
CA SER A 244 1.97 1.01 -9.97
C SER A 244 2.56 1.78 -8.78
N MET A 245 1.87 2.83 -8.31
CA MET A 245 2.30 3.60 -7.15
C MET A 245 2.31 2.76 -5.87
N VAL A 246 1.29 1.91 -5.65
CA VAL A 246 1.23 1.00 -4.50
C VAL A 246 2.41 0.06 -4.49
N ASP A 247 2.72 -0.59 -5.61
CA ASP A 247 3.86 -1.52 -5.69
C ASP A 247 5.20 -0.81 -5.42
N GLN A 248 5.39 0.40 -5.97
CA GLN A 248 6.60 1.19 -5.72
C GLN A 248 6.74 1.58 -4.24
N GLN A 249 5.65 2.02 -3.60
CA GLN A 249 5.68 2.40 -2.18
C GLN A 249 5.90 1.19 -1.28
N LEU A 250 5.24 0.05 -1.55
CA LEU A 250 5.46 -1.19 -0.79
C LEU A 250 6.92 -1.65 -0.88
N MET A 251 7.52 -1.60 -2.08
CA MET A 251 8.94 -1.91 -2.27
C MET A 251 9.85 -0.94 -1.49
N LYS A 252 9.57 0.36 -1.55
CA LYS A 252 10.33 1.37 -0.82
C LYS A 252 10.24 1.18 0.68
N ILE A 253 9.03 1.01 1.23
CA ILE A 253 8.80 0.77 2.66
C ILE A 253 9.55 -0.48 3.12
N SER A 254 9.46 -1.57 2.37
CA SER A 254 10.19 -2.80 2.66
C SER A 254 11.70 -2.56 2.75
N ALA A 255 12.28 -1.86 1.77
CA ALA A 255 13.70 -1.54 1.74
C ALA A 255 14.13 -0.63 2.91
N ASP A 256 13.35 0.41 3.20
CA ASP A 256 13.63 1.35 4.28
C ASP A 256 13.56 0.68 5.66
N LEU A 257 12.54 -0.17 5.89
CA LEU A 257 12.41 -0.95 7.13
C LEU A 257 13.55 -1.96 7.29
N ALA A 258 13.91 -2.68 6.23
CA ALA A 258 15.00 -3.66 6.25
C ALA A 258 16.36 -3.00 6.54
N LYS A 259 16.64 -1.87 5.89
CA LYS A 259 17.85 -1.08 6.12
C LYS A 259 17.92 -0.57 7.55
N GLN A 260 16.80 -0.08 8.08
CA GLN A 260 16.77 0.45 9.45
C GLN A 260 16.92 -0.65 10.49
N TRP A 261 16.30 -1.81 10.29
CA TRP A 261 16.51 -2.98 11.13
C TRP A 261 17.98 -3.41 11.16
N LEU A 262 18.65 -3.45 10.01
CA LEU A 262 20.06 -3.81 9.93
C LEU A 262 20.93 -2.81 10.71
N THR A 263 20.66 -1.51 10.56
CA THR A 263 21.42 -0.48 11.28
C THR A 263 21.25 -0.59 12.79
N VAL A 264 20.03 -0.86 13.27
CA VAL A 264 19.76 -1.08 14.69
C VAL A 264 20.47 -2.33 15.19
N LYS A 265 20.40 -3.42 14.43
CA LYS A 265 21.10 -4.69 14.75
C LYS A 265 22.61 -4.49 14.88
N GLU A 266 23.22 -3.76 13.96
CA GLU A 266 24.65 -3.43 14.00
C GLU A 266 25.00 -2.59 15.24
N ALA A 267 24.19 -1.58 15.57
CA ALA A 267 24.38 -0.78 16.77
C ALA A 267 24.30 -1.62 18.05
N PHE A 268 23.37 -2.58 18.12
CA PHE A 268 23.27 -3.52 19.24
C PHE A 268 24.49 -4.45 19.34
N ASN A 269 24.93 -5.04 18.22
CA ASN A 269 26.10 -5.91 18.21
C ASN A 269 27.35 -5.18 18.69
N TRP A 270 27.56 -3.95 18.19
CA TRP A 270 28.68 -3.12 18.63
C TRP A 270 28.63 -2.84 20.14
N ARG A 271 27.45 -2.53 20.68
CA ARG A 271 27.27 -2.30 22.12
C ARG A 271 27.50 -3.56 22.96
N ILE A 272 27.08 -4.72 22.46
CA ILE A 272 27.31 -6.00 23.13
C ILE A 272 28.81 -6.29 23.21
N ASP A 273 29.54 -6.07 22.11
CA ASP A 273 30.99 -6.30 22.08
C ASP A 273 31.75 -5.32 22.98
N GLU A 274 31.33 -4.05 23.02
CA GLU A 274 31.88 -3.07 23.95
C GLU A 274 31.67 -3.49 25.42
N ILE A 275 30.47 -3.97 25.78
CA ILE A 275 30.18 -4.46 27.13
C ILE A 275 30.99 -5.71 27.46
N ARG A 276 31.11 -6.65 26.52
CA ARG A 276 31.94 -7.86 26.70
C ARG A 276 33.40 -7.51 26.92
N HIS A 277 33.94 -6.57 26.16
CA HIS A 277 35.32 -6.12 26.31
C HIS A 277 35.53 -5.44 27.67
N ALA A 278 34.63 -4.51 28.06
CA ALA A 278 34.70 -3.85 29.36
C ALA A 278 34.60 -4.86 30.53
N LYS A 279 33.73 -5.86 30.40
CA LYS A 279 33.62 -6.96 31.37
C LYS A 279 34.93 -7.73 31.48
N GLY A 280 35.53 -8.16 30.36
CA GLY A 280 36.80 -8.88 30.37
C GLY A 280 37.92 -8.08 31.04
N MET A 281 38.03 -6.78 30.73
CA MET A 281 39.00 -5.88 31.37
C MET A 281 38.79 -5.77 32.90
N LEU A 282 37.54 -5.76 33.35
CA LEU A 282 37.21 -5.73 34.77
C LEU A 282 37.51 -7.07 35.45
N GLU A 283 37.21 -8.20 34.80
CA GLU A 283 37.54 -9.54 35.29
C GLU A 283 39.06 -9.72 35.44
N ASP A 284 39.83 -9.30 34.44
CA ASP A 284 41.29 -9.30 34.49
C ASP A 284 41.82 -8.42 35.63
N ARG A 285 41.22 -7.24 35.81
CA ARG A 285 41.63 -6.33 36.90
C ARG A 285 41.30 -6.90 38.27
N VAL A 286 40.15 -7.56 38.41
CA VAL A 286 39.77 -8.26 39.65
C VAL A 286 40.75 -9.38 39.94
N ALA A 287 41.13 -10.19 38.94
CA ALA A 287 42.12 -11.25 39.11
C ALA A 287 43.47 -10.70 39.60
N GLN A 288 43.96 -9.61 39.00
CA GLN A 288 45.19 -8.94 39.44
C GLN A 288 45.09 -8.46 40.89
N VAL A 289 43.98 -7.85 41.30
CA VAL A 289 43.83 -7.36 42.67
C VAL A 289 43.77 -8.51 43.68
N VAL A 290 43.14 -9.64 43.31
CA VAL A 290 43.14 -10.85 44.15
C VAL A 290 44.56 -11.42 44.30
N GLU A 291 45.35 -11.48 43.22
CA GLU A 291 46.74 -11.96 43.30
C GLU A 291 47.62 -11.06 44.18
N GLU A 292 47.51 -9.75 44.02
CA GLU A 292 48.19 -8.75 44.86
C GLU A 292 47.73 -8.86 46.32
N GLN A 293 46.46 -9.19 46.55
CA GLN A 293 45.94 -9.42 47.89
C GLN A 293 46.62 -10.60 48.57
N GLU A 294 46.66 -11.75 47.91
CA GLU A 294 47.34 -12.92 48.44
C GLU A 294 48.85 -12.66 48.65
N ALA A 295 49.48 -11.88 47.77
CA ALA A 295 50.89 -11.51 47.91
C ALA A 295 51.14 -10.64 49.16
N CYS A 296 50.24 -9.70 49.45
CA CYS A 296 50.27 -8.91 50.68
C CYS A 296 50.09 -9.79 51.92
N GLU A 297 49.11 -10.71 51.91
CA GLU A 297 48.85 -11.63 53.02
C GLU A 297 50.05 -12.56 53.30
N ARG A 298 50.68 -13.10 52.24
CA ARG A 298 51.92 -13.89 52.35
C ARG A 298 53.06 -13.06 52.96
N THR A 299 53.18 -11.79 52.58
CA THR A 299 54.22 -10.89 53.09
C THR A 299 54.01 -10.56 54.57
N ILE A 300 52.77 -10.29 54.98
CA ILE A 300 52.40 -10.09 56.40
C ILE A 300 52.78 -11.33 57.21
N THR A 301 52.41 -12.52 56.73
CA THR A 301 52.72 -13.80 57.41
C THR A 301 54.23 -14.00 57.59
N LYS A 302 55.03 -13.71 56.55
CA LYS A 302 56.50 -13.77 56.62
C LYS A 302 57.07 -12.78 57.64
N LEU A 303 56.54 -11.55 57.71
CA LEU A 303 56.98 -10.55 58.68
C LEU A 303 56.65 -10.97 60.12
N ILE A 304 55.48 -11.57 60.35
CA ILE A 304 55.09 -12.12 61.66
C ILE A 304 56.06 -13.25 62.06
N GLN A 305 56.32 -14.21 61.17
CA GLN A 305 57.25 -15.30 61.42
C GLN A 305 58.68 -14.80 61.67
N ALA A 306 59.18 -13.84 60.90
CA ALA A 306 60.50 -13.23 61.09
C ALA A 306 60.61 -12.49 62.45
N LYS A 307 59.51 -11.88 62.90
CA LYS A 307 59.44 -11.26 64.23
C LYS A 307 59.48 -12.31 65.36
N GLU A 308 58.82 -13.45 65.17
CA GLU A 308 58.84 -14.56 66.13
C GLU A 308 60.22 -15.23 66.21
N THR A 309 60.88 -15.46 65.08
CA THR A 309 62.24 -16.07 65.06
C THR A 309 63.29 -15.18 65.72
N LEU A 310 63.12 -13.85 65.70
CA LEU A 310 63.96 -12.91 66.46
C LEU A 310 63.82 -13.04 67.98
N GLN A 311 62.76 -13.69 68.49
CA GLN A 311 62.52 -13.78 69.94
C GLN A 311 63.51 -14.69 70.66
N ALA A 312 63.85 -15.83 70.06
CA ALA A 312 64.82 -16.78 70.64
C ALA A 312 66.24 -16.19 70.79
N PRO A 313 66.88 -15.59 69.77
CA PRO A 313 68.19 -14.96 69.93
C PRO A 313 68.13 -13.75 70.87
N LEU A 314 67.03 -13.00 70.90
CA LEU A 314 66.85 -11.91 71.86
C LEU A 314 66.88 -12.40 73.31
N CYS A 315 66.10 -13.45 73.63
CA CYS A 315 66.12 -14.06 74.96
C CYS A 315 67.50 -14.63 75.32
N LEU A 316 68.21 -15.21 74.35
CA LEU A 316 69.57 -15.72 74.57
C LEU A 316 70.53 -14.58 74.91
N VAL A 317 70.46 -13.46 74.19
CA VAL A 317 71.26 -12.26 74.47
C VAL A 317 70.89 -11.65 75.83
N GLU A 318 69.60 -11.57 76.17
CA GLU A 318 69.11 -11.11 77.47
C GLU A 318 69.66 -11.95 78.63
N VAL A 319 69.58 -13.28 78.53
CA VAL A 319 70.11 -14.20 79.54
C VAL A 319 71.63 -14.11 79.62
N ARG A 320 72.33 -14.07 78.47
CA ARG A 320 73.80 -13.94 78.44
C ARG A 320 74.27 -12.62 79.05
N ASN A 321 73.55 -11.52 78.84
CA ASN A 321 73.85 -10.20 79.39
C ASN A 321 73.84 -10.20 80.94
N ILE A 322 73.05 -11.08 81.57
CA ILE A 322 73.01 -11.27 83.02
C ILE A 322 74.22 -12.07 83.55
N CYS A 323 74.86 -12.91 82.72
CA CYS A 323 75.82 -13.93 83.18
C CYS A 323 77.31 -13.65 82.86
N ILE A 324 77.67 -12.51 82.27
CA ILE A 324 79.03 -12.22 81.76
C ILE A 324 79.69 -10.99 82.41
N SER A 325 81.03 -10.90 82.31
CA SER A 325 81.84 -9.78 82.80
C SER A 325 81.62 -8.48 81.99
N ASP A 326 81.94 -7.33 82.60
CA ASP A 326 81.64 -6.00 82.07
C ASP A 326 82.20 -5.72 80.65
N ASP A 327 83.36 -6.28 80.30
CA ASP A 327 84.01 -6.07 78.99
C ASP A 327 83.27 -6.77 77.82
N ALA A 328 82.68 -7.94 78.04
CA ALA A 328 81.89 -8.66 77.03
C ALA A 328 80.45 -8.10 76.89
N ARG A 329 80.01 -7.30 77.86
CA ARG A 329 78.65 -6.76 77.95
C ARG A 329 78.36 -5.69 76.90
N ILE A 330 79.37 -4.90 76.51
CA ILE A 330 79.22 -3.81 75.52
C ILE A 330 78.87 -4.37 74.12
N ALA A 331 79.50 -5.48 73.71
CA ALA A 331 79.26 -6.11 72.42
C ALA A 331 77.86 -6.75 72.36
N LEU A 332 77.46 -7.51 73.40
CA LEU A 332 76.12 -8.08 73.49
C LEU A 332 75.03 -7.00 73.59
N HIS A 333 75.29 -5.87 74.25
CA HIS A 333 74.33 -4.78 74.32
C HIS A 333 74.04 -4.17 72.95
N ARG A 334 75.06 -4.01 72.09
CA ARG A 334 74.88 -3.55 70.70
C ARG A 334 74.08 -4.56 69.87
N GLU A 335 74.36 -5.85 70.03
CA GLU A 335 73.61 -6.94 69.37
C GLU A 335 72.14 -6.98 69.84
N GLN A 336 71.89 -6.82 71.14
CA GLN A 336 70.55 -6.72 71.71
C GLN A 336 69.77 -5.54 71.11
N GLN A 337 70.39 -4.36 71.03
CA GLN A 337 69.77 -3.17 70.44
C GLN A 337 69.44 -3.38 68.95
N GLN A 338 70.31 -4.04 68.19
CA GLN A 338 70.05 -4.36 66.78
C GLN A 338 68.88 -5.35 66.61
N LEU A 339 68.81 -6.39 67.43
CA LEU A 339 67.72 -7.37 67.40
C LEU A 339 66.38 -6.73 67.80
N MET A 340 66.37 -5.88 68.84
CA MET A 340 65.21 -5.07 69.22
C MET A 340 64.75 -4.15 68.09
N HIS A 341 65.69 -3.43 67.46
CA HIS A 341 65.40 -2.55 66.34
C HIS A 341 64.79 -3.31 65.15
N ASN A 342 65.31 -4.48 64.80
CA ASN A 342 64.75 -5.31 63.74
C ASN A 342 63.35 -5.83 64.09
N LYS A 343 63.12 -6.24 65.35
CA LYS A 343 61.81 -6.71 65.83
C LYS A 343 60.75 -5.62 65.74
N GLU A 344 61.10 -4.38 66.12
CA GLU A 344 60.22 -3.20 65.97
C GLU A 344 59.96 -2.87 64.51
N ARG A 345 61.00 -2.92 63.65
CA ARG A 345 60.88 -2.60 62.23
C ARG A 345 59.98 -3.58 61.48
N TYR A 346 60.09 -4.89 61.76
CA TYR A 346 59.18 -5.91 61.23
C TYR A 346 57.75 -5.74 61.76
N GLY A 347 57.60 -5.41 63.05
CA GLY A 347 56.30 -5.08 63.64
C GLY A 347 55.63 -3.88 62.97
N HIS A 348 56.39 -2.81 62.72
CA HIS A 348 55.90 -1.60 62.06
C HIS A 348 55.52 -1.86 60.60
N HIS A 349 56.34 -2.60 59.84
CA HIS A 349 56.00 -2.95 58.46
C HIS A 349 54.80 -3.88 58.39
N SER A 350 54.70 -4.87 59.28
CA SER A 350 53.52 -5.73 59.38
C SER A 350 52.26 -4.89 59.65
N ALA A 351 52.30 -3.99 60.63
CA ALA A 351 51.16 -3.13 60.96
C ALA A 351 50.79 -2.16 59.82
N GLN A 352 51.78 -1.62 59.10
CA GLN A 352 51.53 -0.82 57.90
C GLN A 352 50.85 -1.63 56.79
N CYS A 353 51.33 -2.84 56.51
CA CYS A 353 50.71 -3.72 55.50
C CYS A 353 49.28 -4.11 55.90
N THR A 354 49.04 -4.45 57.17
CA THR A 354 47.70 -4.75 57.69
C THR A 354 46.78 -3.53 57.64
N TRP A 355 47.28 -2.35 57.98
CA TRP A 355 46.52 -1.11 57.90
C TRP A 355 46.15 -0.77 56.45
N TYR A 356 47.12 -0.86 55.53
CA TYR A 356 46.88 -0.61 54.10
C TYR A 356 45.85 -1.59 53.54
N SER A 357 45.95 -2.87 53.87
CA SER A 357 44.95 -3.89 53.52
C SER A 357 43.57 -3.56 54.10
N SER A 358 43.47 -3.16 55.38
CA SER A 358 42.18 -2.82 56.02
C SER A 358 41.51 -1.55 55.47
N LYS A 359 42.30 -0.59 54.96
CA LYS A 359 41.84 0.70 54.44
C LYS A 359 41.55 0.66 52.95
N ASN A 360 42.04 -0.35 52.25
CA ASN A 360 41.88 -0.46 50.81
C ASN A 360 40.46 -1.01 50.53
N PRO A 361 39.58 -0.24 49.87
CA PRO A 361 38.17 -0.60 49.70
C PRO A 361 37.94 -1.95 49.00
N ILE A 362 38.94 -2.43 48.25
CA ILE A 362 38.87 -3.69 47.51
C ILE A 362 39.08 -4.91 48.43
N PHE A 363 39.75 -4.73 49.57
CA PHE A 363 40.11 -5.80 50.51
C PHE A 363 39.11 -5.96 51.66
N ASN A 364 38.37 -4.90 52.00
CA ASN A 364 37.34 -4.93 53.02
C ASN A 364 35.98 -5.32 52.38
N ILE A 365 35.88 -6.60 51.98
CA ILE A 365 34.68 -7.17 51.32
C ILE A 365 33.45 -7.13 52.24
N SER A 366 33.64 -7.02 53.57
CA SER A 366 32.54 -6.97 54.54
C SER A 366 31.82 -5.62 54.63
N ASP A 367 32.43 -4.51 54.24
CA ASP A 367 31.83 -3.16 54.41
C ASP A 367 31.50 -2.43 53.10
N ASN A 368 31.83 -3.00 51.95
CA ASN A 368 31.72 -2.29 50.69
C ASN A 368 30.36 -2.52 50.00
N SER A 369 29.34 -1.83 50.53
CA SER A 369 28.03 -1.69 49.87
C SER A 369 28.18 -1.29 48.39
N GLY A 370 29.23 -0.58 47.99
CA GLY A 370 29.49 -0.18 46.60
C GLY A 370 29.98 -1.30 45.68
N CYS A 371 30.94 -2.14 46.11
CA CYS A 371 31.43 -3.25 45.28
C CYS A 371 30.42 -4.41 45.21
N LEU A 372 29.75 -4.72 46.32
CA LEU A 372 28.60 -5.63 46.30
C LEU A 372 27.47 -5.04 45.44
N GLN A 373 27.15 -3.74 45.52
CA GLN A 373 26.18 -3.14 44.59
C GLN A 373 26.64 -3.20 43.13
N MET A 374 27.93 -3.04 42.83
CA MET A 374 28.45 -3.12 41.46
C MET A 374 28.44 -4.55 40.92
N ILE A 375 28.78 -5.55 41.74
CA ILE A 375 28.67 -6.98 41.40
C ILE A 375 27.21 -7.41 41.31
N THR A 376 26.34 -6.93 42.22
CA THR A 376 24.89 -7.21 42.19
C THR A 376 24.22 -6.50 41.01
N TRP A 377 24.72 -5.32 40.61
CA TRP A 377 24.31 -4.62 39.40
C TRP A 377 24.77 -5.39 38.15
N LEU A 378 26.02 -5.83 38.09
CA LEU A 378 26.52 -6.68 37.00
C LEU A 378 25.73 -8.00 36.91
N ALA A 379 25.43 -8.66 38.03
CA ALA A 379 24.65 -9.90 38.09
C ALA A 379 23.15 -9.74 37.80
N LYS A 380 22.59 -8.52 37.95
CA LYS A 380 21.21 -8.22 37.54
C LYS A 380 21.07 -7.93 36.05
N TYR A 381 22.16 -7.60 35.36
CA TYR A 381 22.17 -7.13 33.98
C TYR A 381 22.99 -8.01 33.01
N THR A 382 23.58 -9.10 33.50
CA THR A 382 23.91 -10.32 32.74
C THR A 382 22.77 -11.31 32.88
#